data_AF-A0A929EQG1-F1
#
_entry.id   AF-A0A929EQG1-F1
#
_cell.length_a   1.000
_cell.length_b   1.000
_cell.length_c   1.000
_cell.angle_alpha   90.00
_cell.angle_beta   90.00
_cell.angle_gamma   90.00
#
_symmetry.space_group_name_H-M   'P 1'
#
loop_
_entity.id
_entity.type
_entity.pdbx_description
1 polymer ?
#
loop_
_entity_poly.entity_id
_entity_poly.type
_entity_poly.pdbx_seq_one_letter_code
_entity_poly.pdbx_strand_id
1 'polypeptide(L)'
;SPQKSKSRQRVYTRKDIELILEIKNLLYKEKFTLKGAKKRLKELHQKADKFKQIDLPIIEKEHLSTLKNIKKELSSIQKILQTGA
;
A
#
# COMPACT_ATOMS: atom_id res chain seq x y z
N SER A 1 1.52 -19.67 -3.98
CA SER A 1 2.34 -20.89 -3.87
C SER A 1 3.81 -20.50 -3.86
N PRO A 2 4.65 -21.10 -3.00
CA PRO A 2 6.05 -20.70 -2.84
C PRO A 2 6.85 -20.97 -4.13
N GLN A 3 7.86 -20.13 -4.36
CA GLN A 3 8.78 -20.29 -5.48
C GLN A 3 9.63 -21.56 -5.28
N LYS A 4 9.95 -22.24 -6.39
CA LYS A 4 10.87 -23.38 -6.36
C LYS A 4 12.29 -22.88 -6.62
N SER A 5 13.25 -23.30 -5.79
CA SER A 5 14.67 -23.10 -6.10
C SER A 5 15.08 -23.92 -7.32
N LYS A 6 16.25 -23.62 -7.89
CA LYS A 6 16.86 -24.41 -8.98
C LYS A 6 17.02 -25.90 -8.60
N SER A 7 17.14 -26.20 -7.31
CA SER A 7 17.22 -27.56 -6.76
C SER A 7 15.87 -28.16 -6.35
N ARG A 8 14.73 -27.60 -6.81
CA ARG A 8 13.36 -28.05 -6.53
C ARG A 8 12.90 -27.96 -5.07
N GLN A 9 13.58 -27.19 -4.22
CA GLN A 9 13.13 -26.93 -2.85
C GLN A 9 12.15 -25.74 -2.83
N ARG A 10 11.17 -25.75 -1.91
CA ARG A 10 10.27 -24.60 -1.72
C ARG A 10 11.00 -23.51 -0.95
N VAL A 11 11.05 -22.30 -1.51
CA VAL A 11 11.60 -21.12 -0.85
C VAL A 11 10.45 -20.29 -0.30
N TYR A 12 10.48 -20.05 1.00
CA TYR A 12 9.49 -19.24 1.70
C TYR A 12 10.06 -17.86 2.01
N THR A 13 9.25 -16.84 1.78
CA THR A 13 9.58 -15.46 2.14
C THR A 13 9.17 -15.20 3.58
N ARG A 14 9.68 -14.10 4.16
CA ARG A 14 9.26 -13.66 5.50
C ARG A 14 7.73 -13.48 5.60
N LYS A 15 7.09 -12.98 4.55
CA LYS A 15 5.63 -12.83 4.46
C LYS A 15 4.90 -14.17 4.54
N ASP A 16 5.46 -15.24 3.96
CA ASP A 16 4.88 -16.57 4.06
C ASP A 16 4.93 -17.10 5.50
N ILE A 17 6.02 -16.82 6.22
CA ILE A 17 6.17 -17.21 7.63
C ILE A 17 5.18 -16.44 8.51
N GLU A 18 5.06 -15.13 8.30
CA GLU A 18 4.10 -14.28 9.00
C GLU A 18 2.66 -14.78 8.80
N LEU A 19 2.29 -15.10 7.56
CA LEU A 19 0.98 -15.66 7.24
C LEU A 19 0.72 -17.00 7.95
N ILE A 20 1.72 -17.89 8.03
CA ILE A 20 1.59 -19.18 8.73
C ILE A 20 1.40 -18.97 10.23
N LEU A 21 2.13 -18.03 10.84
CA LEU A 21 1.96 -17.71 12.26
C LEU A 21 0.58 -17.16 12.56
N GLU A 22 0.02 -16.34 11.66
CA GLU A 22 -1.33 -15.82 11.81
C GLU A 22 -2.40 -16.91 11.65
N ILE A 23 -2.25 -17.80 10.65
CA ILE A 23 -3.10 -19.00 10.53
C ILE A 23 -3.06 -19.82 11.81
N LYS A 24 -1.86 -20.05 12.37
CA LYS A 24 -1.69 -20.80 13.63
C LYS A 24 -2.43 -20.11 14.79
N ASN A 25 -2.35 -18.78 14.88
CA ASN A 25 -3.05 -18.02 15.92
C ASN A 25 -4.57 -18.19 15.81
N LEU A 26 -5.11 -18.01 14.60
CA LEU A 26 -6.54 -18.12 14.31
C LEU A 26 -7.09 -19.50 14.68
N LEU A 27 -6.37 -20.56 14.34
CA LEU A 27 -6.82 -21.93 14.61
C LEU A 27 -6.68 -22.31 16.09
N TYR A 28 -5.52 -22.03 16.71
CA TYR A 28 -5.21 -22.59 18.02
C TYR A 28 -5.55 -21.68 19.19
N LYS A 29 -5.41 -20.35 19.04
CA LYS A 29 -5.74 -19.41 20.11
C LYS A 29 -7.18 -18.92 19.98
N GLU A 30 -7.56 -18.49 18.78
CA GLU A 30 -8.90 -17.93 18.53
C GLU A 30 -9.96 -19.00 18.18
N LYS A 31 -9.55 -20.27 18.08
CA LYS A 31 -10.43 -21.45 17.89
C LYS A 31 -11.32 -21.38 16.64
N PHE A 32 -10.85 -20.70 15.59
CA PHE A 32 -11.55 -20.74 14.31
C PHE A 32 -11.47 -22.13 13.67
N THR A 33 -12.52 -22.49 12.93
CA THR A 33 -12.45 -23.59 11.96
C THR A 33 -11.64 -23.17 10.75
N LEU A 34 -11.17 -24.13 9.94
CA LEU A 34 -10.42 -23.84 8.72
C LEU A 34 -11.16 -22.87 7.78
N LYS A 35 -12.48 -23.04 7.66
CA LYS A 35 -13.35 -22.15 6.88
C LYS A 35 -13.43 -20.76 7.50
N GLY A 36 -13.57 -20.68 8.83
CA GLY A 36 -13.62 -19.42 9.57
C GLY A 36 -12.32 -18.62 9.47
N ALA A 37 -11.17 -19.27 9.67
CA ALA A 37 -9.85 -18.64 9.55
C ALA A 37 -9.60 -18.10 8.13
N LYS A 38 -10.01 -18.84 7.09
CA LYS A 38 -9.91 -18.38 5.70
C LYS A 38 -10.75 -17.14 5.43
N LYS A 39 -11.98 -17.09 5.96
CA LYS A 39 -12.85 -15.90 5.86
C LYS A 39 -12.20 -14.71 6.57
N ARG A 40 -11.72 -14.92 7.79
CA ARG A 40 -11.08 -13.89 8.61
C ARG A 40 -9.84 -13.28 7.95
N LEU A 41 -8.94 -14.11 7.41
CA LEU A 41 -7.77 -13.63 6.66
C LEU A 41 -8.15 -12.80 5.44
N LYS A 42 -9.21 -13.20 4.71
CA LYS A 42 -9.70 -12.44 3.55
C LYS A 42 -10.23 -11.06 3.96
N GLU A 43 -10.89 -10.96 5.11
CA GLU A 43 -11.36 -9.68 5.66
C GLU A 43 -10.19 -8.78 6.07
N LEU A 44 -9.17 -9.35 6.73
CA LEU A 44 -7.97 -8.60 7.15
C LEU A 44 -7.19 -8.06 5.95
N HIS A 45 -6.98 -8.87 4.90
CA HIS A 45 -6.34 -8.41 3.67
C HIS A 45 -7.14 -7.30 2.98
N GLN A 46 -8.46 -7.44 2.85
CA GLN A 46 -9.30 -6.39 2.27
C GLN A 46 -9.24 -5.08 3.06
N LYS A 47 -9.17 -5.15 4.39
CA LYS A 47 -8.97 -3.96 5.22
C LYS A 47 -7.59 -3.34 4.94
N ALA A 48 -6.53 -4.14 4.96
CA ALA A 48 -5.17 -3.67 4.68
C ALA A 48 -5.03 -3.04 3.28
N ASP A 49 -5.70 -3.60 2.27
CA ASP A 49 -5.70 -3.06 0.91
C ASP A 49 -6.48 -1.75 0.82
N LYS A 50 -7.60 -1.62 1.55
CA LYS A 50 -8.33 -0.35 1.68
C LYS A 50 -7.49 0.72 2.39
N PHE A 51 -6.80 0.38 3.48
CA PHE A 51 -5.90 1.32 4.17
C PHE A 51 -4.76 1.78 3.26
N LYS A 52 -4.14 0.87 2.48
CA LYS A 52 -3.12 1.24 1.49
C LYS A 52 -3.64 2.14 0.36
N GLN A 53 -4.90 1.98 -0.05
CA GLN A 53 -5.53 2.86 -1.03
C GLN A 53 -5.87 4.24 -0.46
N ILE A 54 -6.08 4.35 0.85
CA ILE A 54 -6.26 5.63 1.53
C ILE A 54 -4.90 6.36 1.65
N ASP A 55 -3.81 5.62 1.81
CA ASP A 55 -2.45 6.16 1.96
C ASP A 55 -1.70 6.45 0.63
N LEU A 56 -2.27 6.14 -0.55
CA LEU A 56 -1.69 6.43 -1.89
C LEU A 56 -2.73 7.05 -2.85
N PRO A 57 -2.33 7.88 -3.83
CA PRO A 57 -1.93 9.28 -3.82
C PRO A 57 -3.12 10.20 -4.19
N ILE A 58 -4.26 10.09 -3.51
CA ILE A 58 -5.37 11.04 -3.73
C ILE A 58 -4.91 12.45 -3.31
N ILE A 59 -4.12 12.52 -2.24
CA ILE A 59 -3.55 13.74 -1.67
C ILE A 59 -2.47 14.36 -2.61
N GLU A 60 -1.62 13.56 -3.25
CA GLU A 60 -0.52 14.11 -4.08
C GLU A 60 -1.00 14.79 -5.38
N LYS A 61 -2.08 14.29 -6.02
CA LYS A 61 -2.56 14.87 -7.29
C LYS A 61 -3.11 16.29 -7.11
N GLU A 62 -3.81 16.56 -6.02
CA GLU A 62 -4.35 17.89 -5.70
C GLU A 62 -3.23 18.87 -5.29
N HIS A 63 -2.19 18.40 -4.61
CA HIS A 63 -1.03 19.23 -4.29
C HIS A 63 -0.15 19.52 -5.52
N LEU A 64 -0.07 18.60 -6.48
CA LEU A 64 0.68 18.81 -7.73
C LEU A 64 0.02 19.85 -8.64
N SER A 65 -1.31 19.88 -8.70
CA SER A 65 -2.04 20.88 -9.49
C SER A 65 -1.92 22.28 -8.87
N THR A 66 -2.05 22.39 -7.56
CA THR A 66 -1.85 23.65 -6.82
C THR A 66 -0.42 24.17 -6.96
N LEU A 67 0.60 23.33 -6.80
CA LEU A 67 2.00 23.73 -7.01
C LEU A 67 2.28 24.20 -8.45
N LYS A 68 1.69 23.55 -9.46
CA LYS A 68 1.81 23.99 -10.87
C LYS A 68 1.19 25.37 -11.09
N ASN A 69 0.05 25.64 -10.47
CA ASN A 69 -0.61 26.94 -10.57
C ASN A 69 0.21 28.04 -9.89
N ILE A 70 0.67 27.80 -8.66
CA ILE A 70 1.56 28.74 -7.93
C ILE A 70 2.82 29.04 -8.75
N LYS A 71 3.45 28.02 -9.36
CA LYS A 71 4.63 28.23 -10.22
C LYS A 71 4.33 29.11 -11.43
N LYS A 72 3.16 28.93 -12.07
CA LYS A 72 2.76 29.76 -13.21
C LYS A 72 2.52 31.21 -12.79
N GLU A 73 1.80 31.42 -11.68
CA GLU A 73 1.51 32.76 -11.14
C GLU A 73 2.79 33.51 -10.77
N LEU A 74 3.71 32.85 -10.06
CA LEU A 74 5.01 33.44 -9.72
C LEU A 74 5.83 33.78 -10.96
N SER A 75 5.79 32.95 -12.01
CA SER A 75 6.46 33.23 -13.28
C SER A 75 5.85 34.43 -14.00
N SER A 76 4.52 34.61 -13.95
CA SER A 76 3.88 35.81 -14.49
C SER A 76 4.27 37.07 -13.72
N ILE A 77 4.31 37.00 -12.38
CA ILE A 77 4.74 38.12 -11.54
C ILE A 77 6.21 38.46 -11.83
N GLN A 78 7.08 37.45 -11.93
CA GLN A 78 8.49 37.64 -12.28
C GLN A 78 8.64 38.37 -13.62
N LYS A 79 7.86 37.98 -14.65
CA LYS A 79 7.90 38.65 -15.96
C LYS A 79 7.43 40.09 -15.87
N ILE A 80 6.36 40.37 -15.13
CA ILE A 80 5.86 41.72 -14.90
C ILE A 80 6.95 42.59 -14.26
N LEU A 81 7.63 42.06 -13.23
CA LEU A 81 8.72 42.76 -12.55
C LEU A 81 9.97 42.95 -13.44
N GLN A 82 10.23 42.03 -14.38
CA GLN A 82 11.35 42.16 -15.33
C GLN A 82 11.08 43.12 -16.49
N THR A 83 9.80 43.34 -16.84
CA THR A 83 9.43 44.24 -17.95
C THR A 83 9.20 45.69 -17.45
N GLY A 84 9.21 45.91 -16.13
CA GLY A 84 8.99 47.21 -15.49
C GLY A 84 10.27 47.97 -15.09
N ALA A 85 11.43 47.63 -15.68
CA ALA A 85 12.70 48.32 -15.51
C ALA A 85 13.22 48.88 -16.83
#